data_AF-A0A7X0A0Y0-F1
#
_entry.id   AF-A0A7X0A0Y0-F1
#
_cell.length_a   1.000
_cell.length_b   1.000
_cell.length_c   1.000
_cell.angle_alpha   90.00
_cell.angle_beta   90.00
_cell.angle_gamma   90.00
#
_symmetry.space_group_name_H-M   'P 1'
#
loop_
_entity.id
_entity.type
_entity.pdbx_description
1 polymer ?
#
loop_
_entity_poly.entity_id
_entity_poly.type
_entity_poly.pdbx_seq_one_letter_code
_entity_poly.pdbx_strand_id
1 'polypeptide(L)' 'WFLTLADAREKMEDWRRYYNEERPHGAIGNKVPISLVNSGGATSPPP' A
#
# COMPACT_ATOMS: atom_id res chain seq x y z
N TRP A 1 15.06 -9.69 -12.44
CA TRP A 1 14.77 -9.83 -13.88
C TRP A 1 13.43 -10.54 -14.04
N PHE A 2 12.61 -10.15 -15.02
CA PHE A 2 11.33 -10.81 -15.31
C PHE A 2 11.48 -11.76 -16.48
N LEU A 3 10.90 -12.96 -16.35
CA LEU A 3 10.96 -13.99 -17.37
C LEU A 3 9.88 -13.80 -18.45
N THR A 4 8.73 -13.25 -18.06
CA THR A 4 7.58 -12.95 -18.93
C THR A 4 6.80 -11.75 -18.38
N LEU A 5 5.83 -11.24 -19.14
CA LEU A 5 4.89 -10.22 -18.64
C LEU A 5 4.01 -10.74 -17.49
N ALA A 6 3.67 -12.02 -17.49
CA ALA A 6 2.89 -12.63 -16.41
C ALA A 6 3.71 -12.65 -15.11
N ASP A 7 4.98 -13.05 -15.19
CA ASP A 7 5.95 -13.03 -14.07
C ASP A 7 6.19 -11.61 -13.55
N ALA A 8 6.26 -10.62 -14.46
CA ALA A 8 6.37 -9.22 -14.07
C ALA A 8 5.15 -8.76 -13.26
N ARG A 9 3.94 -9.09 -13.72
CA ARG A 9 2.69 -8.73 -13.04
C ARG A 9 2.60 -9.34 -11.65
N GLU A 10 2.92 -10.63 -11.53
CA GLU A 10 2.92 -11.35 -10.26
C GLU A 10 3.88 -10.72 -9.26
N LYS A 11 5.15 -10.59 -9.64
CA LYS A 11 6.18 -10.01 -8.77
C LYS A 11 5.90 -8.56 -8.39
N MET A 12 5.34 -7.75 -9.29
CA MET A 12 4.97 -6.38 -8.95
C MET A 12 3.80 -6.31 -7.96
N GLU A 13 2.79 -7.17 -8.13
CA GLU A 13 1.66 -7.20 -7.20
C GLU A 13 2.08 -7.73 -5.82
N ASP A 14 2.95 -8.75 -5.77
CA ASP A 14 3.53 -9.22 -4.51
C ASP A 14 4.33 -8.11 -3.81
N TRP A 15 5.13 -7.37 -4.57
CA TRP A 15 5.91 -6.26 -4.01
C TRP A 15 5.00 -5.13 -3.52
N ARG A 16 3.93 -4.82 -4.25
CA ARG A 16 2.93 -3.83 -3.86
C ARG A 16 2.24 -4.23 -2.55
N ARG A 17 1.84 -5.50 -2.39
CA ARG A 17 1.22 -6.00 -1.16
C ARG A 17 2.20 -5.92 0.00
N TYR A 18 3.38 -6.52 -0.15
CA TYR A 18 4.40 -6.50 0.90
C TYR A 18 4.73 -5.08 1.37
N TYR A 19 4.96 -4.15 0.44
CA TYR A 19 5.29 -2.77 0.78
C TYR A 19 4.15 -2.06 1.51
N ASN A 20 2.91 -2.24 1.05
CA ASN A 20 1.77 -1.49 1.59
C ASN A 20 1.16 -2.13 2.86
N GLU A 21 1.24 -3.45 2.98
CA GLU A 21 0.47 -4.22 3.96
C GLU A 21 1.35 -4.84 5.05
N GLU A 22 2.63 -5.13 4.77
CA GLU A 22 3.49 -5.88 5.70
C GLU A 22 4.68 -5.06 6.19
N ARG A 23 5.29 -4.24 5.32
CA ARG A 23 6.52 -3.52 5.64
C ARG A 23 6.24 -2.29 6.50
N PRO A 24 6.78 -2.19 7.72
CA PRO A 24 6.67 -0.99 8.53
C PRO A 24 7.61 0.11 8.04
N HIS A 25 7.15 1.35 8.10
CA HIS A 25 7.85 2.51 7.57
C HIS A 25 8.10 3.54 8.67
N GLY A 26 9.37 3.84 8.95
CA GLY A 26 9.77 4.78 10.01
C GLY A 26 9.16 6.19 9.84
N ALA A 27 9.02 6.67 8.60
CA ALA A 27 8.44 7.97 8.28
C ALA A 27 6.96 8.11 8.73
N ILE A 28 6.24 7.01 8.94
CA ILE A 28 4.83 7.00 9.38
C ILE A 28 4.68 6.34 10.76
N GLY A 29 5.70 6.47 11.61
CA GLY A 29 5.67 5.94 12.97
C GLY A 29 5.80 4.43 13.03
N ASN A 30 6.59 3.84 12.12
CA ASN A 30 6.83 2.39 12.03
C ASN A 30 5.55 1.58 11.78
N LYS A 31 4.60 2.15 11.04
CA LYS A 31 3.35 1.49 10.62
C LYS A 31 3.43 1.06 9.17
N VAL A 32 2.53 0.16 8.77
CA VAL A 32 2.33 -0.23 7.37
C VAL A 32 1.47 0.83 6.66
N PRO A 33 1.74 1.17 5.38
CA PRO A 33 1.02 2.20 4.65
C PRO A 33 -0.50 2.03 4.63
N ILE A 34 -1.00 0.79 4.51
CA ILE A 34 -2.45 0.52 4.47
C ILE A 34 -3.18 0.97 5.73
N SER A 35 -2.49 1.03 6.88
CA SER A 35 -3.07 1.49 8.15
C SER A 35 -3.47 2.98 8.15
N LEU A 36 -2.98 3.75 7.17
CA LEU A 36 -3.29 5.18 7.02
C LEU A 36 -4.50 5.44 6.13
N VAL A 37 -4.99 4.43 5.42
CA VAL A 37 -6.18 4.54 4.58
C VAL A 37 -7.39 4.54 5.50
N ASN A 38 -7.76 5.72 5.99
CA ASN A 38 -9.02 5.95 6.67
C ASN A 38 -10.18 5.73 5.69
N SER A 39 -11.17 4.92 6.08
CA SER A 39 -12.47 4.81 5.43
C SER A 39 -13.11 6.19 5.38
N GLY A 40 -12.95 6.93 4.28
CA GLY A 40 -13.34 8.33 4.12
C GLY A 40 -14.85 8.56 4.08
N GLY A 41 -15.54 8.29 5.19
CA GLY A 41 -16.97 8.56 5.41
C GLY A 41 -17.24 9.75 6.34
N ALA A 42 -16.29 10.65 6.56
CA ALA A 42 -16.53 11.92 7.25
C ALA A 42 -16.22 13.08 6.29
N THR A 43 -17.18 13.33 5.40
CA THR A 43 -17.31 14.59 4.66
C THR A 43 -17.18 15.75 5.64
N SER A 44 -16.25 16.67 5.39
CA SER A 44 -16.19 17.95 6.09
C SER A 44 -17.57 18.63 6.08
N PRO A 45 -18.00 19.31 7.15
CA PRO A 45 -19.25 20.06 7.11
C PRO A 45 -19.13 21.21 6.08
N PRO A 46 -20.21 21.57 5.38
CA PRO A 46 -20.18 22.69 4.44
C PRO A 46 -19.96 24.02 5.19
N PRO A 47 -19.47 25.07 4.49
CA PRO A 47 -19.21 26.38 5.07
C PRO A 47 -20.46 27.06 5.62
#